data_AF-A0A1V9Y7S3-F1
#
_entry.id   AF-A0A1V9Y7S3-F1
#
_cell.length_a   1.000
_cell.length_b   1.000
_cell.length_c   1.000
_cell.angle_alpha   90.00
_cell.angle_beta   90.00
_cell.angle_gamma   90.00
#
_symmetry.space_group_name_H-M   'P 1'
#
loop_
_entity.id
_entity.type
_entity.pdbx_description
1 polymer ?
#
loop_
_entity_poly.entity_id
_entity_poly.type
_entity_poly.pdbx_seq_one_letter_code
_entity_poly.pdbx_strand_id
1 'polypeptide(L)'
;MNGKSMGFVLRDVPEECTYPTVAVIGSMVNIIGFGSLLSEKSARSTFGHHLRHFRLARVKNYRRVFVHPASIFFQRGIARPESKVEIASLSTEPCQGCSFTISVFEIPEEQLPDFYAREEEFNIVSVEFEEENGRVNFGLMCCRWTDEEYIKARGQNEFDRLYGAYGLTTIWGFGEDSGILPCRVYLRHCLLAVQKLGEAIYDDFINNTFLGDRRTSLKTYIAQNPSIMQELPPLHLADRYSGWTEPHSFTHQCDKVAVMTMVKILGYGSLLSETSVRSTFGVTMKNFRLGRVHNYRRVFSLPGSLFFREKIANLATKEIGGLCVEPSAGSSFIVSIFEVPEEQLPAFYQRELLYDVQNVEYEEHDGTKDKALMCLRWTDEGLVEKHGQAFFDEKYRAHGLETVWGWGPESGILPCRVYLRHCLLSVEKLGEVESRIDISDAVYNDFVENSFLGDRKTTIKEYITKHPEIMDARPPPSLIGRYSG
;
A
#
# COMPACT_ATOMS: atom_id res chain seq x y z
N MET A 1 -38.40 -5.91 43.61
CA MET A 1 -39.12 -7.12 43.18
C MET A 1 -38.37 -7.66 41.97
N ASN A 2 -37.50 -8.66 42.17
CA ASN A 2 -37.75 -10.10 41.93
C ASN A 2 -37.85 -10.37 40.41
N GLY A 3 -36.84 -10.88 39.72
CA GLY A 3 -36.10 -12.09 40.06
C GLY A 3 -36.88 -13.31 39.58
N LYS A 4 -36.78 -13.65 38.28
CA LYS A 4 -37.11 -14.98 37.74
C LYS A 4 -36.15 -15.34 36.61
N SER A 5 -35.17 -16.16 36.96
CA SER A 5 -34.39 -16.98 36.05
C SER A 5 -35.29 -18.05 35.42
N MET A 6 -35.33 -18.14 34.09
CA MET A 6 -35.74 -19.38 33.41
C MET A 6 -34.49 -20.22 33.20
N GLY A 7 -34.37 -21.31 33.96
CA GLY A 7 -33.31 -22.30 33.80
C GLY A 7 -33.68 -23.31 32.72
N PHE A 8 -32.78 -23.54 31.78
CA PHE A 8 -32.74 -24.77 31.00
C PHE A 8 -31.73 -25.71 31.67
N VAL A 9 -32.19 -26.89 32.08
CA VAL A 9 -31.32 -27.96 32.59
C VAL A 9 -30.97 -28.85 31.41
N LEU A 10 -29.73 -28.79 30.94
CA LEU A 10 -29.15 -29.81 30.08
C LEU A 10 -28.66 -30.94 30.99
N ARG A 11 -29.34 -32.08 30.95
CA ARG A 11 -28.84 -33.32 31.56
C ARG A 11 -27.77 -33.92 30.64
N ASP A 12 -26.68 -34.37 31.26
CA ASP A 12 -25.62 -35.24 30.74
C ASP A 12 -24.61 -34.61 29.77
N VAL A 13 -23.71 -33.78 30.31
CA VAL A 13 -22.43 -33.40 29.64
C VAL A 13 -21.24 -33.72 30.57
N PRO A 14 -20.18 -34.40 30.10
CA PRO A 14 -19.02 -34.79 30.92
C PRO A 14 -18.22 -33.60 31.47
N GLU A 15 -17.57 -33.80 32.62
CA GLU A 15 -16.97 -32.79 33.51
C GLU A 15 -15.72 -32.04 32.98
N GLU A 16 -15.34 -32.17 31.71
CA GLU A 16 -14.14 -31.51 31.16
C GLU A 16 -14.39 -30.88 29.77
N CYS A 17 -15.15 -29.78 29.73
CA CYS A 17 -15.08 -28.80 28.65
C CYS A 17 -15.75 -27.49 29.05
N THR A 18 -14.96 -26.52 29.51
CA THR A 18 -15.41 -25.13 29.66
C THR A 18 -15.16 -24.35 28.37
N TYR A 19 -16.20 -24.13 27.57
CA TYR A 19 -16.25 -23.01 26.63
C TYR A 19 -17.07 -21.87 27.27
N PRO A 20 -16.50 -20.68 27.49
CA PRO A 20 -17.33 -19.53 27.79
C PRO A 20 -17.85 -18.91 26.49
N THR A 21 -19.12 -19.19 26.16
CA THR A 21 -19.89 -18.36 25.24
C THR A 21 -20.45 -17.16 26.01
N VAL A 22 -19.62 -16.13 26.15
CA VAL A 22 -20.05 -14.73 26.21
C VAL A 22 -19.10 -14.01 25.28
N ALA A 23 -19.59 -13.52 24.14
CA ALA A 23 -18.80 -12.63 23.29
C ALA A 23 -18.49 -11.37 24.09
N VAL A 24 -17.30 -11.34 24.70
CA VAL A 24 -16.73 -10.13 25.28
C VAL A 24 -16.48 -9.19 24.10
N ILE A 25 -17.01 -7.97 24.20
CA ILE A 25 -16.64 -6.85 23.32
C ILE A 25 -15.10 -6.82 23.27
N GLY A 26 -14.53 -7.01 22.08
CA GLY A 26 -13.10 -7.31 21.90
C GLY A 26 -12.20 -6.40 22.73
N SER A 27 -11.30 -7.01 23.50
CA SER A 27 -10.28 -6.32 24.30
C SER A 27 -9.44 -5.41 23.38
N MET A 28 -9.21 -4.19 23.85
CA MET A 28 -8.39 -3.19 23.17
C MET A 28 -7.02 -3.09 23.85
N VAL A 29 -5.98 -2.89 23.05
CA VAL A 29 -4.60 -2.78 23.51
C VAL A 29 -4.03 -1.43 23.08
N ASN A 30 -3.41 -0.71 24.03
CA ASN A 30 -2.71 0.55 23.75
C ASN A 30 -1.38 0.26 23.02
N ILE A 31 -1.16 0.92 21.89
CA ILE A 31 0.09 0.95 21.14
C ILE A 31 0.72 2.33 21.26
N ILE A 32 2.02 2.39 21.50
CA ILE A 32 2.80 3.61 21.65
C ILE A 32 3.54 3.91 20.34
N GLY A 33 3.21 5.03 19.69
CA GLY A 33 3.90 5.55 18.53
C GLY A 33 4.89 6.67 18.88
N PHE A 34 6.11 6.61 18.36
CA PHE A 34 7.16 7.58 18.70
C PHE A 34 7.99 8.09 17.51
N GLY A 35 7.87 7.47 16.34
CA GLY A 35 8.46 7.89 15.06
C GLY A 35 7.40 8.42 14.11
N SER A 36 7.29 7.82 12.92
CA SER A 36 6.23 8.18 11.96
C SER A 36 4.81 8.00 12.52
N LEU A 37 4.61 7.03 13.43
CA LEU A 37 3.34 6.77 14.11
C LEU A 37 2.94 7.85 15.12
N LEU A 38 3.77 8.87 15.37
CA LEU A 38 3.37 10.04 16.15
C LEU A 38 2.22 10.81 15.48
N SER A 39 2.03 10.65 14.17
CA SER A 39 0.90 11.20 13.42
C SER A 39 -0.24 10.18 13.31
N GLU A 40 -1.47 10.60 13.63
CA GLU A 40 -2.68 9.78 13.48
C GLU A 40 -2.85 9.28 12.04
N LYS A 41 -2.51 10.10 11.05
CA LYS A 41 -2.59 9.71 9.64
C LYS A 41 -1.68 8.52 9.33
N SER A 42 -0.44 8.56 9.78
CA SER A 42 0.51 7.45 9.61
C SER A 42 0.05 6.20 10.36
N ALA A 43 -0.50 6.38 11.57
CA ALA A 43 -1.04 5.29 12.36
C ALA A 43 -2.25 4.64 11.67
N ARG A 44 -3.20 5.42 11.15
CA ARG A 44 -4.35 4.93 10.38
C ARG A 44 -3.96 4.31 9.05
N SER A 45 -2.93 4.82 8.38
CA SER A 45 -2.39 4.17 7.18
C SER A 45 -1.78 2.79 7.49
N THR A 46 -1.41 2.54 8.76
CA THR A 46 -0.77 1.30 9.19
C THR A 46 -1.78 0.30 9.75
N PHE A 47 -2.68 0.76 10.62
CA PHE A 47 -3.66 -0.07 11.35
C PHE A 47 -5.09 0.03 10.78
N GLY A 48 -5.28 0.83 9.72
CA GLY A 48 -6.55 0.97 9.02
C GLY A 48 -7.68 1.47 9.92
N HIS A 49 -8.87 0.92 9.65
CA HIS A 49 -10.10 1.24 10.36
C HIS A 49 -10.20 0.59 11.74
N HIS A 50 -9.22 -0.22 12.18
CA HIS A 50 -9.21 -0.83 13.51
C HIS A 50 -8.71 0.12 14.60
N LEU A 51 -7.93 1.14 14.22
CA LEU A 51 -7.39 2.13 15.16
C LEU A 51 -8.50 2.96 15.82
N ARG A 52 -8.46 3.04 17.15
CA ARG A 52 -9.35 3.86 18.00
C ARG A 52 -8.55 4.74 18.96
N HIS A 53 -9.21 5.77 19.51
CA HIS A 53 -8.71 6.61 20.61
C HIS A 53 -7.27 7.11 20.46
N PHE A 54 -6.93 7.66 19.29
CA PHE A 54 -5.65 8.32 19.07
C PHE A 54 -5.53 9.56 19.98
N ARG A 55 -4.43 9.66 20.71
CA ARG A 55 -4.13 10.77 21.62
C ARG A 55 -2.63 10.95 21.80
N LEU A 56 -2.22 12.11 22.30
CA LEU A 56 -0.83 12.36 22.70
C LEU A 56 -0.65 12.07 24.19
N ALA A 57 0.54 11.60 24.55
CA ALA A 57 0.94 11.31 25.93
C ALA A 57 2.45 11.50 26.08
N ARG A 58 2.99 11.24 27.27
CA ARG A 58 4.42 11.36 27.56
C ARG A 58 4.96 10.09 28.19
N VAL A 59 6.11 9.63 27.71
CA VAL A 59 6.87 8.53 28.32
C VAL A 59 8.06 9.10 29.10
N LYS A 60 8.40 8.46 30.23
CA LYS A 60 9.54 8.82 31.09
C LYS A 60 10.54 7.69 31.15
N ASN A 61 11.80 8.02 31.42
CA ASN A 61 12.93 7.10 31.52
C ASN A 61 13.28 6.34 30.24
N TYR A 62 12.91 6.88 29.08
CA TYR A 62 13.27 6.38 27.75
C TYR A 62 13.76 7.52 26.87
N ARG A 63 14.56 7.20 25.85
CA ARG A 63 14.93 8.12 24.77
C ARG A 63 14.71 7.49 23.40
N ARG A 64 14.54 8.35 22.39
CA ARG A 64 14.50 7.97 20.97
C ARG A 64 15.89 8.01 20.35
N VAL A 65 16.28 6.96 19.64
CA VAL A 65 17.62 6.87 19.01
C VAL A 65 17.53 6.24 17.62
N PHE A 66 18.16 6.88 16.63
CA PHE A 66 18.42 6.30 15.30
C PHE A 66 19.68 5.43 15.36
N VAL A 67 19.54 4.11 15.49
CA VAL A 67 20.68 3.23 15.85
C VAL A 67 20.67 1.82 15.25
N HIS A 68 19.68 1.45 14.45
CA HIS A 68 19.60 0.10 13.89
C HIS A 68 19.14 0.12 12.43
N PRO A 69 19.62 -0.79 11.57
CA PRO A 69 19.05 -0.97 10.25
C PRO A 69 17.66 -1.62 10.37
N ALA A 70 16.73 -1.20 9.52
CA ALA A 70 15.48 -1.94 9.31
C ALA A 70 15.56 -2.66 7.96
N SER A 71 15.31 -3.98 7.94
CA SER A 71 15.37 -4.80 6.71
C SER A 71 14.50 -4.23 5.59
N ILE A 72 13.36 -3.64 5.95
CA ILE A 72 12.42 -3.02 5.02
C ILE A 72 13.01 -1.81 4.27
N PHE A 73 14.02 -1.12 4.81
CA PHE A 73 14.66 0.00 4.12
C PHE A 73 15.51 -0.48 2.92
N PHE A 74 16.12 -1.65 3.05
CA PHE A 74 16.88 -2.29 1.98
C PHE A 74 15.96 -2.87 0.91
N GLN A 75 14.92 -3.59 1.33
CA GLN A 75 13.89 -4.13 0.45
C GLN A 75 13.22 -3.04 -0.42
N ARG A 76 13.12 -1.82 0.13
CA ARG A 76 12.52 -0.65 -0.52
C ARG A 76 13.50 0.21 -1.32
N GLY A 77 14.80 -0.10 -1.27
CA GLY A 77 15.83 0.71 -1.94
C GLY A 77 15.96 2.13 -1.38
N ILE A 78 15.72 2.32 -0.08
CA ILE A 78 15.87 3.63 0.60
C ILE A 78 17.05 3.68 1.58
N ALA A 79 17.62 2.52 1.89
CA ALA A 79 18.89 2.43 2.61
C ALA A 79 20.06 2.83 1.70
N ARG A 80 21.04 3.57 2.23
CA ARG A 80 22.28 3.89 1.52
C ARG A 80 23.50 3.36 2.26
N PRO A 81 23.79 2.05 2.18
CA PRO A 81 24.90 1.46 2.91
C PRO A 81 26.27 2.00 2.45
N GLU A 82 26.41 2.42 1.20
CA GLU A 82 27.67 2.91 0.62
C GLU A 82 28.00 4.35 1.05
N SER A 83 27.01 5.18 1.37
CA SER A 83 27.19 6.57 1.76
C SER A 83 26.98 6.77 3.26
N LYS A 84 28.09 6.80 4.03
CA LYS A 84 28.10 7.10 5.47
C LYS A 84 27.14 6.24 6.32
N VAL A 85 26.77 5.06 5.84
CA VAL A 85 25.90 4.11 6.55
C VAL A 85 24.57 4.79 6.96
N GLU A 86 23.94 5.53 6.03
CA GLU A 86 22.62 6.18 6.20
C GLU A 86 21.49 5.14 6.12
N ILE A 87 21.44 4.25 7.10
CA ILE A 87 20.54 3.09 7.14
C ILE A 87 19.72 3.01 8.44
N ALA A 88 19.98 3.88 9.43
CA ALA A 88 19.33 3.77 10.73
C ALA A 88 17.83 4.11 10.68
N SER A 89 17.05 3.24 11.29
CA SER A 89 15.67 3.43 11.73
C SER A 89 15.63 3.88 13.19
N LEU A 90 14.46 4.31 13.63
CA LEU A 90 14.22 4.88 14.95
C LEU A 90 13.77 3.80 15.93
N SER A 91 14.38 3.78 17.12
CA SER A 91 14.03 2.88 18.21
C SER A 91 13.95 3.64 19.53
N THR A 92 13.57 2.94 20.60
CA THR A 92 13.66 3.45 21.96
C THR A 92 14.53 2.56 22.84
N GLU A 93 15.16 3.19 23.84
CA GLU A 93 15.94 2.50 24.86
C GLU A 93 15.80 3.21 26.22
N PRO A 94 16.00 2.50 27.34
CA PRO A 94 16.00 3.10 28.67
C PRO A 94 17.03 4.24 28.78
N CYS A 95 16.60 5.37 29.34
CA CYS A 95 17.45 6.49 29.70
C CYS A 95 16.85 7.19 30.93
N GLN A 96 17.45 7.02 32.09
CA GLN A 96 16.97 7.64 33.32
C GLN A 96 16.92 9.17 33.20
N GLY A 97 15.78 9.77 33.58
CA GLY A 97 15.57 11.22 33.50
C GLY A 97 15.25 11.75 32.09
N CYS A 98 15.36 10.94 31.05
CA CYS A 98 14.86 11.29 29.73
C CYS A 98 13.33 11.21 29.67
N SER A 99 12.70 12.04 28.84
CA SER A 99 11.26 11.98 28.59
C SER A 99 10.92 12.65 27.26
N PHE A 100 9.93 12.11 26.55
CA PHE A 100 9.50 12.64 25.26
C PHE A 100 8.03 12.37 24.96
N THR A 101 7.47 13.14 24.03
CA THR A 101 6.07 13.02 23.59
C THR A 101 5.89 11.81 22.68
N ILE A 102 4.82 11.07 22.94
CA ILE A 102 4.37 9.90 22.20
C ILE A 102 2.92 10.08 21.72
N SER A 103 2.52 9.28 20.74
CA SER A 103 1.12 9.00 20.47
C SER A 103 0.73 7.69 21.13
N VAL A 104 -0.53 7.60 21.53
CA VAL A 104 -1.16 6.38 22.02
C VAL A 104 -2.44 6.17 21.24
N PHE A 105 -2.66 4.95 20.77
CA PHE A 105 -3.91 4.56 20.14
C PHE A 105 -4.22 3.10 20.47
N GLU A 106 -5.48 2.73 20.31
CA GLU A 106 -5.97 1.40 20.62
C GLU A 106 -6.17 0.58 19.35
N ILE A 107 -5.77 -0.68 19.41
CA ILE A 107 -6.11 -1.69 18.41
C ILE A 107 -6.78 -2.89 19.09
N PRO A 108 -7.66 -3.62 18.39
CA PRO A 108 -8.19 -4.89 18.88
C PRO A 108 -7.06 -5.88 19.16
N GLU A 109 -7.18 -6.69 20.22
CA GLU A 109 -6.18 -7.69 20.58
C GLU A 109 -5.91 -8.71 19.46
N GLU A 110 -6.92 -9.01 18.64
CA GLU A 110 -6.80 -9.85 17.44
C GLU A 110 -5.83 -9.30 16.38
N GLN A 111 -5.48 -8.01 16.42
CA GLN A 111 -4.50 -7.39 15.52
C GLN A 111 -3.05 -7.51 16.02
N LEU A 112 -2.83 -8.00 17.26
CA LEU A 112 -1.49 -8.16 17.81
C LEU A 112 -0.56 -9.06 16.99
N PRO A 113 -1.00 -10.21 16.43
CA PRO A 113 -0.13 -11.04 15.60
C PRO A 113 0.44 -10.30 14.38
N ASP A 114 -0.38 -9.51 13.68
CA ASP A 114 0.05 -8.72 12.53
C ASP A 114 0.98 -7.57 12.95
N PHE A 115 0.73 -6.97 14.11
CA PHE A 115 1.62 -5.98 14.71
C PHE A 115 3.01 -6.59 15.02
N TYR A 116 3.07 -7.76 15.68
CA TYR A 116 4.33 -8.44 16.00
C TYR A 116 5.08 -8.97 14.78
N ALA A 117 4.38 -9.31 13.71
CA ALA A 117 4.98 -9.72 12.44
C ALA A 117 5.54 -8.51 11.68
N ARG A 118 4.89 -7.35 11.78
CA ARG A 118 5.33 -6.11 11.13
C ARG A 118 6.52 -5.47 11.82
N GLU A 119 6.53 -5.44 13.15
CA GLU A 119 7.60 -4.86 13.99
C GLU A 119 8.61 -5.95 14.40
N GLU A 120 8.96 -6.82 13.45
CA GLU A 120 9.73 -8.05 13.70
C GLU A 120 11.06 -7.78 14.40
N GLU A 121 11.67 -6.65 14.06
CA GLU A 121 13.00 -6.23 14.47
C GLU A 121 13.05 -5.75 15.92
N PHE A 122 11.90 -5.48 16.54
CA PHE A 122 11.80 -4.84 17.85
C PHE A 122 11.45 -5.79 18.98
N ASN A 123 11.97 -5.46 20.17
CA ASN A 123 11.50 -6.01 21.43
C ASN A 123 10.28 -5.21 21.87
N ILE A 124 9.10 -5.82 21.79
CA ILE A 124 7.87 -5.14 22.19
C ILE A 124 7.70 -5.26 23.70
N VAL A 125 7.74 -4.13 24.38
CA VAL A 125 7.65 -4.06 25.84
C VAL A 125 6.44 -3.24 26.27
N SER A 126 5.82 -3.63 27.38
CA SER A 126 4.78 -2.83 28.04
C SER A 126 5.44 -1.70 28.83
N VAL A 127 5.09 -0.46 28.50
CA VAL A 127 5.71 0.75 29.06
C VAL A 127 4.65 1.65 29.66
N GLU A 128 4.99 2.22 30.81
CA GLU A 128 4.20 3.23 31.49
C GLU A 128 4.25 4.56 30.73
N PHE A 129 3.10 5.19 30.53
CA PHE A 129 2.98 6.54 29.99
C PHE A 129 2.00 7.39 30.80
N GLU A 130 2.19 8.70 30.73
CA GLU A 130 1.37 9.70 31.39
C GLU A 130 0.57 10.50 30.36
N GLU A 131 -0.75 10.54 30.51
CA GLU A 131 -1.65 11.37 29.71
C GLU A 131 -1.64 12.83 30.19
N GLU A 132 -2.16 13.74 29.37
CA GLU A 132 -2.22 15.18 29.70
C GLU A 132 -2.98 15.49 31.00
N ASN A 133 -3.96 14.64 31.37
CA ASN A 133 -4.70 14.74 32.62
C ASN A 133 -3.95 14.18 33.85
N GLY A 134 -2.70 13.73 33.68
CA GLY A 134 -1.86 13.12 34.72
C GLY A 134 -2.15 11.65 35.00
N ARG A 135 -3.07 11.01 34.27
CA ARG A 135 -3.33 9.57 34.41
C ARG A 135 -2.19 8.76 33.85
N VAL A 136 -1.81 7.74 34.60
CA VAL A 136 -0.78 6.78 34.24
C VAL A 136 -1.43 5.52 33.68
N ASN A 137 -0.98 5.07 32.51
CA ASN A 137 -1.46 3.88 31.81
C ASN A 137 -0.28 3.10 31.21
N PHE A 138 -0.55 1.93 30.64
CA PHE A 138 0.45 1.08 29.98
C PHE A 138 0.12 0.86 28.51
N GLY A 139 1.15 0.77 27.67
CA GLY A 139 1.02 0.46 26.25
C GLY A 139 2.25 -0.26 25.70
N LEU A 140 2.08 -0.93 24.56
CA LEU A 140 3.14 -1.65 23.88
C LEU A 140 4.03 -0.68 23.08
N MET A 141 5.33 -0.71 23.33
CA MET A 141 6.32 0.16 22.68
C MET A 141 7.45 -0.67 22.07
N CYS A 142 7.86 -0.30 20.86
CA CYS A 142 9.01 -0.89 20.18
C CYS A 142 10.33 -0.42 20.82
N CYS A 143 11.03 -1.32 21.50
CA CYS A 143 12.36 -1.13 22.07
C CYS A 143 13.42 -1.98 21.34
N ARG A 144 14.69 -1.68 21.58
CA ARG A 144 15.80 -2.46 21.04
C ARG A 144 15.88 -3.87 21.65
N TRP A 145 16.33 -4.83 20.84
CA TRP A 145 16.92 -6.10 21.31
C TRP A 145 18.44 -5.97 21.49
N THR A 146 19.09 -7.06 21.91
CA THR A 146 20.42 -7.43 21.39
C THR A 146 20.31 -8.39 20.21
N ASP A 147 21.36 -8.54 19.39
CA ASP A 147 21.33 -9.51 18.28
C ASP A 147 21.15 -10.94 18.78
N GLU A 148 21.75 -11.29 19.92
CA GLU A 148 21.60 -12.62 20.52
C GLU A 148 20.16 -12.88 20.95
N GLU A 149 19.48 -11.89 21.54
CA GLU A 149 18.07 -12.02 21.92
C GLU A 149 17.17 -12.12 20.69
N TYR A 150 17.43 -11.32 19.66
CA TYR A 150 16.72 -11.39 18.38
C TYR A 150 16.88 -12.78 17.73
N ILE A 151 18.10 -13.27 17.60
CA ILE A 151 18.39 -14.59 17.00
C ILE A 151 17.76 -15.71 17.85
N LYS A 152 17.76 -15.58 19.18
CA LYS A 152 17.08 -16.53 20.06
C LYS A 152 15.56 -16.52 19.86
N ALA A 153 14.96 -15.36 19.61
CA ALA A 153 13.51 -15.22 19.44
C ALA A 153 13.02 -15.57 18.03
N ARG A 154 13.78 -15.22 16.98
CA ARG A 154 13.38 -15.31 15.57
C ARG A 154 14.14 -16.37 14.76
N GLY A 155 15.31 -16.78 15.24
CA GLY A 155 16.19 -17.76 14.60
C GLY A 155 17.21 -17.15 13.65
N GLN A 156 18.36 -17.83 13.53
CA GLN A 156 19.45 -17.40 12.64
C GLN A 156 19.03 -17.31 11.17
N ASN A 157 18.19 -18.24 10.70
CA ASN A 157 17.72 -18.24 9.32
C ASN A 157 16.93 -16.97 8.96
N GLU A 158 16.16 -16.42 9.92
CA GLU A 158 15.39 -15.20 9.69
C GLU A 158 16.32 -13.98 9.64
N PHE A 159 17.31 -13.93 10.53
CA PHE A 159 18.38 -12.92 10.48
C PHE A 159 19.11 -12.95 9.13
N ASP A 160 19.55 -14.12 8.69
CA ASP A 160 20.30 -14.27 7.43
C ASP A 160 19.45 -13.84 6.23
N ARG A 161 18.16 -14.18 6.24
CA ARG A 161 17.21 -13.82 5.17
C ARG A 161 16.92 -12.32 5.11
N LEU A 162 16.72 -11.67 6.26
CA LEU A 162 16.28 -10.27 6.33
C LEU A 162 17.43 -9.26 6.36
N TYR A 163 18.57 -9.63 6.93
CA TYR A 163 19.71 -8.74 7.18
C TYR A 163 20.98 -9.26 6.52
N GLY A 164 21.30 -10.55 6.69
CA GLY A 164 22.49 -11.16 6.07
C GLY A 164 22.50 -11.06 4.54
N ALA A 165 21.32 -11.15 3.91
CA ALA A 165 21.14 -10.95 2.47
C ALA A 165 21.58 -9.58 1.95
N TYR A 166 21.68 -8.57 2.84
CA TYR A 166 22.16 -7.23 2.55
C TYR A 166 23.59 -6.98 3.08
N GLY A 167 24.30 -8.04 3.47
CA GLY A 167 25.67 -7.97 3.99
C GLY A 167 25.76 -7.45 5.43
N LEU A 168 24.64 -7.39 6.16
CA LEU A 168 24.63 -6.97 7.55
C LEU A 168 25.00 -8.14 8.46
N THR A 169 25.92 -7.89 9.38
CA THR A 169 26.34 -8.85 10.41
C THR A 169 25.73 -8.55 11.78
N THR A 170 24.95 -7.47 11.88
CA THR A 170 24.32 -7.01 13.13
C THR A 170 23.09 -6.14 12.85
N ILE A 171 22.10 -6.16 13.75
CA ILE A 171 21.00 -5.19 13.79
C ILE A 171 21.26 -4.18 14.91
N TRP A 172 21.63 -4.65 16.11
CA TRP A 172 21.67 -3.85 17.33
C TRP A 172 23.09 -3.57 17.87
N GLY A 173 24.12 -4.07 17.19
CA GLY A 173 25.54 -3.92 17.52
C GLY A 173 26.17 -2.59 17.09
N PHE A 174 25.38 -1.66 16.54
CA PHE A 174 25.84 -0.31 16.23
C PHE A 174 25.99 0.52 17.52
N GLY A 175 27.20 0.52 18.08
CA GLY A 175 27.58 1.31 19.25
C GLY A 175 27.70 2.82 18.97
N GLU A 176 28.06 3.58 20.01
CA GLU A 176 28.19 5.06 19.93
C GLU A 176 29.16 5.51 18.83
N ASP A 177 30.24 4.75 18.60
CA ASP A 177 31.28 5.08 17.63
C ASP A 177 31.04 4.48 16.23
N SER A 178 29.89 3.83 16.01
CA SER A 178 29.60 3.12 14.75
C SER A 178 29.48 4.03 13.53
N GLY A 179 29.21 5.33 13.75
CA GLY A 179 28.97 6.28 12.68
C GLY A 179 27.69 6.02 11.89
N ILE A 180 26.80 5.14 12.35
CA ILE A 180 25.51 4.89 11.69
C ILE A 180 24.66 6.17 11.68
N LEU A 181 24.10 6.51 10.53
CA LEU A 181 23.30 7.70 10.35
C LEU A 181 21.84 7.36 10.01
N PRO A 182 20.89 8.25 10.35
CA PRO A 182 19.48 8.06 9.98
C PRO A 182 19.31 7.82 8.47
N CYS A 183 18.48 6.85 8.11
CA CYS A 183 17.97 6.73 6.75
C CYS A 183 17.25 8.04 6.39
N ARG A 184 17.74 8.76 5.39
CA ARG A 184 17.30 10.12 5.06
C ARG A 184 15.81 10.18 4.75
N VAL A 185 15.32 9.24 3.93
CA VAL A 185 13.91 9.17 3.50
C VAL A 185 13.00 8.97 4.71
N TYR A 186 13.37 8.04 5.61
CA TYR A 186 12.59 7.76 6.80
C TYR A 186 12.65 8.89 7.82
N LEU A 187 13.82 9.51 8.01
CA LEU A 187 13.95 10.67 8.89
C LEU A 187 13.10 11.84 8.40
N ARG A 188 13.14 12.17 7.11
CA ARG A 188 12.27 13.20 6.53
C ARG A 188 10.80 12.88 6.76
N HIS A 189 10.40 11.63 6.56
CA HIS A 189 9.03 11.21 6.81
C HIS A 189 8.61 11.43 8.28
N CYS A 190 9.48 11.11 9.24
CA CYS A 190 9.22 11.40 10.66
C CYS A 190 9.08 12.89 10.91
N LEU A 191 10.00 13.73 10.39
CA LEU A 191 9.96 15.19 10.54
C LEU A 191 8.67 15.79 9.98
N LEU A 192 8.22 15.35 8.81
CA LEU A 192 6.95 15.80 8.21
C LEU A 192 5.73 15.34 9.02
N ALA A 193 5.80 14.16 9.64
CA ALA A 193 4.73 13.64 10.50
C ALA A 193 4.59 14.49 11.77
N VAL A 194 5.70 14.85 12.42
CA VAL A 194 5.67 15.66 13.65
C VAL A 194 5.41 17.14 13.40
N GLN A 195 5.89 17.72 12.29
CA GLN A 195 5.71 19.15 11.99
C GLN A 195 4.23 19.55 11.93
N LYS A 196 3.35 18.64 11.52
CA LYS A 196 1.90 18.87 11.44
C LYS A 196 1.17 18.86 12.78
N LEU A 197 1.82 18.37 13.83
CA LEU A 197 1.25 18.30 15.18
C LEU A 197 1.48 19.60 15.97
N GLY A 198 2.18 20.57 15.37
CA GLY A 198 2.49 21.86 15.97
C GLY A 198 3.93 21.98 16.45
N GLU A 199 4.36 23.23 16.66
CA GLU A 199 5.73 23.60 17.00
C GLU A 199 6.23 22.92 18.28
N ALA A 200 5.41 22.87 19.33
CA ALA A 200 5.79 22.24 20.60
C ALA A 200 6.12 20.73 20.45
N ILE A 201 5.38 20.02 19.60
CA ILE A 201 5.60 18.58 19.36
C ILE A 201 6.81 18.36 18.46
N TYR A 202 6.97 19.22 17.44
CA TYR A 202 8.15 19.23 16.59
C TYR A 202 9.43 19.49 17.40
N ASP A 203 9.40 20.48 18.27
CA ASP A 203 10.52 20.83 19.16
C ASP A 203 10.85 19.69 20.13
N ASP A 204 9.85 19.08 20.78
CA ASP A 204 10.09 17.89 21.59
C ASP A 204 10.74 16.77 20.77
N PHE A 205 10.26 16.55 19.53
CA PHE A 205 10.81 15.53 18.64
C PHE A 205 12.29 15.75 18.34
N ILE A 206 12.68 16.94 17.87
CA ILE A 206 14.05 17.19 17.43
C ILE A 206 15.03 17.37 18.59
N ASN A 207 14.56 17.80 19.77
CA ASN A 207 15.41 17.96 20.95
C ASN A 207 15.61 16.65 21.72
N ASN A 208 14.59 15.78 21.76
CA ASN A 208 14.60 14.52 22.52
C ASN A 208 14.76 13.26 21.64
N THR A 209 15.34 13.41 20.45
CA THR A 209 15.74 12.32 19.57
C THR A 209 17.21 12.45 19.23
N PHE A 210 17.94 11.34 19.29
CA PHE A 210 19.40 11.32 19.16
C PHE A 210 19.87 10.41 18.02
N LEU A 211 21.09 10.65 17.53
CA LEU A 211 21.78 9.74 16.61
C LEU A 211 22.36 8.53 17.36
N GLY A 212 22.98 7.59 16.63
CA GLY A 212 23.57 6.38 17.21
C GLY A 212 24.64 6.66 18.28
N ASP A 213 25.28 7.82 18.23
CA ASP A 213 26.22 8.33 19.23
C ASP A 213 25.57 8.71 20.57
N ARG A 214 24.23 8.74 20.64
CA ARG A 214 23.42 9.07 21.82
C ARG A 214 23.68 10.46 22.41
N ARG A 215 24.36 11.32 21.67
CA ARG A 215 24.80 12.66 22.10
C ARG A 215 24.31 13.73 21.13
N THR A 216 24.47 13.49 19.84
CA THR A 216 24.03 14.43 18.81
C THR A 216 22.50 14.39 18.73
N SER A 217 21.87 15.50 19.12
CA SER A 217 20.43 15.67 18.97
C SER A 217 20.06 15.80 17.50
N LEU A 218 18.83 15.38 17.18
CA LEU A 218 18.32 15.48 15.83
C LEU A 218 18.26 16.94 15.35
N LYS A 219 17.95 17.89 16.24
CA LYS A 219 18.04 19.33 15.98
C LYS A 219 19.41 19.75 15.45
N THR A 220 20.48 19.28 16.09
CA THR A 220 21.85 19.58 15.66
C THR A 220 22.14 18.95 14.30
N TYR A 221 21.74 17.69 14.12
CA TYR A 221 21.98 16.95 12.89
C TYR A 221 21.28 17.57 11.67
N ILE A 222 19.99 17.92 11.78
CA ILE A 222 19.23 18.50 10.66
C ILE A 222 19.70 19.92 10.32
N ALA A 223 20.18 20.69 11.30
CA ALA A 223 20.76 22.02 11.06
C ALA A 223 22.06 21.91 10.24
N GLN A 224 22.86 20.88 10.48
CA GLN A 224 24.07 20.59 9.70
C GLN A 224 23.77 19.92 8.35
N ASN A 225 22.61 19.29 8.21
CA ASN A 225 22.22 18.52 7.03
C ASN A 225 20.83 18.94 6.51
N PRO A 226 20.63 20.22 6.12
CA PRO A 226 19.31 20.74 5.73
C PRO A 226 18.74 20.05 4.49
N SER A 227 19.59 19.43 3.66
CA SER A 227 19.19 18.64 2.49
C SER A 227 18.32 17.42 2.85
N ILE A 228 18.21 17.03 4.12
CA ILE A 228 17.30 15.94 4.56
C ILE A 228 15.85 16.29 4.20
N MET A 229 15.45 17.55 4.30
CA MET A 229 14.09 17.98 3.97
C MET A 229 13.79 17.95 2.46
N GLN A 230 14.83 17.89 1.63
CA GLN A 230 14.74 17.78 0.17
C GLN A 230 14.76 16.33 -0.32
N GLU A 231 15.00 15.37 0.57
CA GLU A 231 15.05 13.95 0.23
C GLU A 231 13.69 13.48 -0.31
N LEU A 232 13.68 12.78 -1.45
CA LEU A 232 12.47 12.20 -2.00
C LEU A 232 12.52 10.68 -1.84
N PRO A 233 11.44 10.05 -1.37
CA PRO A 233 11.35 8.60 -1.46
C PRO A 233 11.35 8.16 -2.93
N PRO A 234 11.76 6.90 -3.22
CA PRO A 234 11.46 6.26 -4.49
C PRO A 234 9.98 6.44 -4.83
N LEU A 235 9.67 6.66 -6.10
CA LEU A 235 8.35 7.09 -6.54
C LEU A 235 7.23 6.13 -6.09
N HIS A 236 7.49 4.81 -6.12
CA HIS A 236 6.55 3.78 -5.64
C HIS A 236 6.26 3.82 -4.12
N LEU A 237 6.95 4.69 -3.38
CA LEU A 237 6.85 4.89 -1.94
C LEU A 237 6.47 6.34 -1.59
N ALA A 238 6.19 7.20 -2.58
CA ALA A 238 5.86 8.60 -2.37
C ALA A 238 4.65 8.78 -1.44
N ASP A 239 3.56 8.06 -1.66
CA ASP A 239 2.37 8.15 -0.81
C ASP A 239 2.65 7.77 0.65
N ARG A 240 3.65 6.90 0.86
CA ARG A 240 4.03 6.41 2.19
C ARG A 240 4.97 7.38 2.91
N TYR A 241 5.96 7.96 2.23
CA TYR A 241 7.05 8.72 2.87
C TYR A 241 7.04 10.24 2.59
N SER A 242 6.21 10.74 1.67
CA SER A 242 6.22 12.17 1.29
C SER A 242 5.49 13.09 2.26
N GLY A 243 4.88 12.57 3.33
CA GLY A 243 4.28 13.39 4.38
C GLY A 243 3.31 14.45 3.85
N TRP A 244 2.32 14.09 3.05
CA TRP A 244 1.17 14.89 2.54
C TRP A 244 1.22 16.41 2.76
N THR A 245 1.86 17.19 1.89
CA THR A 245 1.70 18.65 1.87
C THR A 245 0.35 19.00 1.24
N GLU A 246 -0.49 19.78 1.92
CA GLU A 246 -1.61 20.46 1.26
C GLU A 246 -1.07 21.41 0.18
N PRO A 247 -1.73 21.54 -0.98
CA PRO A 247 -1.52 22.70 -1.82
C PRO A 247 -2.10 23.91 -1.09
N HIS A 248 -1.32 24.99 -0.98
CA HIS A 248 -1.66 26.31 -0.40
C HIS A 248 -1.20 26.55 1.05
N SER A 249 0.08 26.90 1.22
CA SER A 249 0.53 28.11 1.95
C SER A 249 2.06 28.13 2.10
N PHE A 250 2.75 28.56 1.05
CA PHE A 250 4.06 29.19 1.20
C PHE A 250 4.01 30.49 0.40
N THR A 251 3.58 31.55 1.08
CA THR A 251 3.83 32.91 0.62
C THR A 251 5.29 33.25 0.87
N HIS A 252 5.94 33.69 -0.20
CA HIS A 252 7.27 34.31 -0.27
C HIS A 252 8.49 33.39 -0.06
N GLN A 253 9.03 32.85 -1.16
CA GLN A 253 10.15 33.52 -1.83
C GLN A 253 10.26 33.02 -3.28
N CYS A 254 10.50 33.98 -4.18
CA CYS A 254 10.56 33.83 -5.63
C CYS A 254 11.72 32.92 -6.03
N ASP A 255 11.45 31.84 -6.78
CA ASP A 255 12.25 31.41 -7.93
C ASP A 255 11.50 30.29 -8.70
N LYS A 256 11.06 30.63 -9.92
CA LYS A 256 10.58 29.76 -11.02
C LYS A 256 9.81 28.49 -10.61
N VAL A 257 8.49 28.60 -10.47
CA VAL A 257 7.59 27.43 -10.51
C VAL A 257 7.71 26.82 -11.90
N ALA A 258 8.37 25.66 -11.99
CA ALA A 258 8.25 24.80 -13.15
C ALA A 258 6.76 24.45 -13.27
N VAL A 259 6.13 24.84 -14.38
CA VAL A 259 4.78 24.38 -14.72
C VAL A 259 4.87 22.86 -14.82
N MET A 260 4.32 22.15 -13.83
CA MET A 260 4.24 20.69 -13.88
C MET A 260 3.35 20.32 -15.06
N THR A 261 3.95 19.69 -16.06
CA THR A 261 3.25 19.15 -17.22
C THR A 261 2.38 17.98 -16.76
N MET A 262 1.08 18.06 -17.06
CA MET A 262 0.12 17.01 -16.75
C MET A 262 -0.14 16.16 -17.99
N VAL A 263 -0.25 14.86 -17.81
CA VAL A 263 -0.49 13.89 -18.87
C VAL A 263 -1.80 13.18 -18.60
N LYS A 264 -2.65 13.08 -19.63
CA LYS A 264 -3.94 12.39 -19.56
C LYS A 264 -3.75 10.89 -19.76
N ILE A 265 -4.42 10.10 -18.94
CA ILE A 265 -4.44 8.63 -19.01
C ILE A 265 -5.90 8.16 -19.07
N LEU A 266 -6.15 7.13 -19.89
CA LEU A 266 -7.43 6.44 -20.01
C LEU A 266 -7.43 5.14 -19.22
N GLY A 267 -8.31 5.00 -18.22
CA GLY A 267 -8.50 3.78 -17.45
C GLY A 267 -9.77 3.03 -17.88
N TYR A 268 -9.66 1.74 -18.19
CA TYR A 268 -10.77 0.94 -18.76
C TYR A 268 -11.07 -0.39 -18.04
N GLY A 269 -10.30 -0.72 -17.00
CA GLY A 269 -10.45 -1.94 -16.18
C GLY A 269 -10.57 -1.60 -14.70
N SER A 270 -9.65 -2.11 -13.88
CA SER A 270 -9.53 -1.70 -12.47
C SER A 270 -9.41 -0.18 -12.29
N LEU A 271 -8.76 0.52 -13.23
CA LEU A 271 -8.64 1.98 -13.23
C LEU A 271 -9.91 2.74 -13.64
N LEU A 272 -11.04 2.07 -13.91
CA LEU A 272 -12.29 2.77 -14.19
C LEU A 272 -12.87 3.47 -12.94
N SER A 273 -12.43 3.08 -11.74
CA SER A 273 -12.79 3.70 -10.47
C SER A 273 -11.80 4.76 -10.03
N GLU A 274 -12.29 5.92 -9.57
CA GLU A 274 -11.43 6.96 -9.00
C GLU A 274 -10.63 6.45 -7.80
N THR A 275 -11.21 5.59 -6.96
CA THR A 275 -10.54 5.00 -5.80
C THR A 275 -9.33 4.17 -6.23
N SER A 276 -9.48 3.34 -7.26
CA SER A 276 -8.38 2.52 -7.82
C SER A 276 -7.29 3.38 -8.46
N VAL A 277 -7.70 4.45 -9.15
CA VAL A 277 -6.77 5.44 -9.72
C VAL A 277 -6.00 6.15 -8.60
N ARG A 278 -6.68 6.61 -7.53
CA ARG A 278 -6.03 7.26 -6.37
C ARG A 278 -5.12 6.33 -5.58
N SER A 279 -5.48 5.04 -5.49
CA SER A 279 -4.59 4.02 -4.91
C SER A 279 -3.31 3.83 -5.73
N THR A 280 -3.38 4.09 -7.04
CA THR A 280 -2.24 3.93 -7.95
C THR A 280 -1.37 5.19 -8.06
N PHE A 281 -2.01 6.35 -8.20
CA PHE A 281 -1.36 7.62 -8.54
C PHE A 281 -1.46 8.68 -7.43
N GLY A 282 -1.95 8.29 -6.26
CA GLY A 282 -2.04 9.15 -5.09
C GLY A 282 -2.89 10.40 -5.28
N VAL A 283 -2.56 11.42 -4.49
CA VAL A 283 -3.25 12.74 -4.47
C VAL A 283 -2.86 13.67 -5.61
N THR A 284 -1.78 13.30 -6.31
CA THR A 284 -1.28 13.98 -7.51
C THR A 284 -2.16 13.76 -8.71
N MET A 285 -3.00 12.71 -8.73
CA MET A 285 -4.02 12.57 -9.76
C MET A 285 -5.07 13.69 -9.66
N LYS A 286 -5.37 14.29 -10.81
CA LYS A 286 -6.37 15.36 -10.99
C LYS A 286 -7.39 14.99 -12.07
N ASN A 287 -8.48 15.74 -12.08
CA ASN A 287 -9.43 15.81 -13.19
C ASN A 287 -10.03 14.46 -13.62
N PHE A 288 -10.32 13.60 -12.62
CA PHE A 288 -11.02 12.33 -12.86
C PHE A 288 -12.43 12.59 -13.39
N ARG A 289 -12.72 12.01 -14.55
CA ARG A 289 -14.03 12.09 -15.23
C ARG A 289 -14.19 10.90 -16.17
N LEU A 290 -15.30 10.83 -16.88
CA LEU A 290 -15.61 9.76 -17.82
C LEU A 290 -15.64 10.29 -19.25
N GLY A 291 -15.24 9.46 -20.20
CA GLY A 291 -15.40 9.69 -21.62
C GLY A 291 -15.60 8.39 -22.37
N ARG A 292 -15.57 8.44 -23.70
CA ARG A 292 -15.78 7.29 -24.56
C ARG A 292 -14.63 7.15 -25.56
N VAL A 293 -14.17 5.93 -25.77
CA VAL A 293 -13.25 5.61 -26.87
C VAL A 293 -14.00 4.87 -27.96
N HIS A 294 -13.61 5.11 -29.21
CA HIS A 294 -14.23 4.52 -30.40
C HIS A 294 -13.23 3.71 -31.20
N ASN A 295 -13.73 2.71 -31.92
CA ASN A 295 -12.97 1.74 -32.70
C ASN A 295 -12.04 0.84 -31.88
N TYR A 296 -12.38 0.62 -30.61
CA TYR A 296 -11.68 -0.27 -29.70
C TYR A 296 -12.69 -1.14 -28.95
N ARG A 297 -12.25 -2.31 -28.49
CA ARG A 297 -13.03 -3.18 -27.59
C ARG A 297 -12.18 -3.69 -26.44
N ARG A 298 -12.84 -3.93 -25.30
CA ARG A 298 -12.24 -4.61 -24.13
C ARG A 298 -12.35 -6.12 -24.28
N VAL A 299 -11.26 -6.83 -24.06
CA VAL A 299 -11.19 -8.30 -24.15
C VAL A 299 -10.45 -8.86 -22.94
N PHE A 300 -10.98 -9.88 -22.31
CA PHE A 300 -10.28 -10.64 -21.28
C PHE A 300 -9.41 -11.73 -21.91
N SER A 301 -8.20 -11.36 -22.35
CA SER A 301 -7.28 -12.28 -23.03
C SER A 301 -5.80 -12.08 -22.70
N LEU A 302 -5.45 -11.26 -21.71
CA LEU A 302 -4.05 -11.04 -21.30
C LEU A 302 -3.68 -11.92 -20.09
N PRO A 303 -2.82 -12.93 -20.20
CA PRO A 303 -2.27 -13.61 -19.03
C PRO A 303 -1.47 -12.62 -18.18
N GLY A 304 -2.00 -12.28 -17.00
CA GLY A 304 -1.30 -11.40 -16.06
C GLY A 304 -0.17 -12.16 -15.37
N SER A 305 1.09 -11.71 -15.50
CA SER A 305 2.23 -12.34 -14.78
C SER A 305 2.02 -12.40 -13.26
N LEU A 306 1.35 -11.37 -12.72
CA LEU A 306 0.91 -11.33 -11.32
C LEU A 306 -0.02 -12.50 -10.97
N PHE A 307 -0.88 -12.94 -11.88
CA PHE A 307 -1.86 -13.99 -11.59
C PHE A 307 -1.19 -15.33 -11.32
N PHE A 308 -0.08 -15.61 -12.01
CA PHE A 308 0.74 -16.80 -11.78
C PHE A 308 1.52 -16.69 -10.48
N ARG A 309 2.17 -15.55 -10.24
CA ARG A 309 2.96 -15.31 -9.02
C ARG A 309 2.12 -15.44 -7.75
N GLU A 310 0.91 -14.89 -7.78
CA GLU A 310 -0.01 -14.88 -6.64
C GLU A 310 -0.97 -16.09 -6.64
N LYS A 311 -0.77 -17.04 -7.55
CA LYS A 311 -1.53 -18.31 -7.63
C LYS A 311 -3.06 -18.11 -7.77
N ILE A 312 -3.48 -17.09 -8.51
CA ILE A 312 -4.88 -16.84 -8.87
C ILE A 312 -5.20 -17.17 -10.35
N ALA A 313 -4.19 -17.53 -11.13
CA ALA A 313 -4.35 -18.10 -12.47
C ALA A 313 -4.73 -19.59 -12.37
N ASN A 314 -5.74 -20.02 -13.13
CA ASN A 314 -6.10 -21.44 -13.24
C ASN A 314 -5.86 -21.94 -14.68
N LEU A 315 -4.75 -22.65 -14.88
CA LEU A 315 -4.38 -23.19 -16.19
C LEU A 315 -5.28 -24.33 -16.65
N ALA A 316 -5.85 -25.12 -15.74
CA ALA A 316 -6.71 -26.25 -16.08
C ALA A 316 -8.05 -25.78 -16.70
N THR A 317 -8.60 -24.67 -16.19
CA THR A 317 -9.83 -24.05 -16.69
C THR A 317 -9.56 -22.90 -17.67
N LYS A 318 -8.29 -22.54 -17.88
CA LYS A 318 -7.84 -21.36 -18.65
C LYS A 318 -8.36 -20.02 -18.10
N GLU A 319 -8.72 -19.94 -16.82
CA GLU A 319 -9.09 -18.69 -16.13
C GLU A 319 -7.84 -17.88 -15.76
N ILE A 320 -7.18 -17.35 -16.80
CA ILE A 320 -5.92 -16.64 -16.70
C ILE A 320 -5.98 -15.24 -17.34
N GLY A 321 -7.11 -14.91 -17.99
CA GLY A 321 -7.30 -13.68 -18.74
C GLY A 321 -7.51 -12.45 -17.86
N GLY A 322 -6.61 -11.50 -17.99
CA GLY A 322 -6.76 -10.12 -17.59
C GLY A 322 -7.32 -9.29 -18.75
N LEU A 323 -7.70 -8.05 -18.44
CA LEU A 323 -8.33 -7.15 -19.39
C LEU A 323 -7.28 -6.46 -20.26
N CYS A 324 -7.53 -6.41 -21.56
CA CYS A 324 -6.79 -5.60 -22.52
C CYS A 324 -7.73 -4.94 -23.51
N VAL A 325 -7.20 -4.00 -24.29
CA VAL A 325 -7.94 -3.32 -25.36
C VAL A 325 -7.27 -3.58 -26.70
N GLU A 326 -8.08 -3.90 -27.71
CA GLU A 326 -7.62 -4.07 -29.09
C GLU A 326 -8.49 -3.28 -30.07
N PRO A 327 -7.95 -2.89 -31.24
CA PRO A 327 -8.73 -2.24 -32.30
C PRO A 327 -9.93 -3.09 -32.73
N SER A 328 -11.08 -2.44 -32.89
CA SER A 328 -12.32 -3.07 -33.36
C SER A 328 -13.24 -2.01 -33.93
N ALA A 329 -13.29 -1.93 -35.27
CA ALA A 329 -14.12 -0.96 -35.98
C ALA A 329 -15.58 -1.04 -35.55
N GLY A 330 -16.19 0.11 -35.27
CA GLY A 330 -17.59 0.22 -34.83
C GLY A 330 -17.84 -0.10 -33.36
N SER A 331 -16.85 -0.60 -32.62
CA SER A 331 -16.94 -0.78 -31.17
C SER A 331 -16.66 0.52 -30.43
N SER A 332 -17.29 0.71 -29.27
CA SER A 332 -16.98 1.83 -28.38
C SER A 332 -17.30 1.45 -26.94
N PHE A 333 -16.62 2.08 -25.98
CA PHE A 333 -16.87 1.86 -24.56
C PHE A 333 -16.44 3.04 -23.69
N ILE A 334 -16.98 3.10 -22.46
CA ILE A 334 -16.67 4.13 -21.49
C ILE A 334 -15.31 3.88 -20.85
N VAL A 335 -14.54 4.96 -20.73
CA VAL A 335 -13.26 5.03 -20.02
C VAL A 335 -13.32 6.10 -18.94
N SER A 336 -12.48 5.95 -17.93
CA SER A 336 -12.10 7.05 -17.06
C SER A 336 -10.99 7.85 -17.72
N ILE A 337 -11.01 9.16 -17.52
CA ILE A 337 -9.97 10.09 -17.93
C ILE A 337 -9.46 10.75 -16.67
N PHE A 338 -8.16 10.74 -16.46
CA PHE A 338 -7.53 11.42 -15.35
C PHE A 338 -6.15 11.94 -15.75
N GLU A 339 -5.66 12.91 -15.00
CA GLU A 339 -4.41 13.59 -15.27
C GLU A 339 -3.41 13.30 -14.16
N VAL A 340 -2.18 12.96 -14.56
CA VAL A 340 -1.07 12.72 -13.64
C VAL A 340 0.12 13.60 -14.06
N PRO A 341 0.98 14.03 -13.12
CA PRO A 341 2.23 14.69 -13.45
C PRO A 341 3.08 13.83 -14.39
N GLU A 342 3.72 14.43 -15.40
CA GLU A 342 4.55 13.71 -16.39
C GLU A 342 5.68 12.90 -15.74
N GLU A 343 6.20 13.37 -14.61
CA GLU A 343 7.16 12.66 -13.76
C GLU A 343 6.68 11.29 -13.23
N GLN A 344 5.37 11.00 -13.31
CA GLN A 344 4.80 9.70 -12.95
C GLN A 344 4.76 8.70 -14.11
N LEU A 345 4.99 9.16 -15.34
CA LEU A 345 4.97 8.28 -16.51
C LEU A 345 5.97 7.11 -16.41
N PRO A 346 7.22 7.28 -15.93
CA PRO A 346 8.13 6.14 -15.79
C PRO A 346 7.58 5.02 -14.89
N ALA A 347 6.98 5.36 -13.74
CA ALA A 347 6.35 4.37 -12.87
C ALA A 347 5.09 3.75 -13.49
N PHE A 348 4.32 4.54 -14.22
CA PHE A 348 3.19 4.04 -14.99
C PHE A 348 3.64 3.02 -16.05
N TYR A 349 4.66 3.34 -16.86
CA TYR A 349 5.21 2.41 -17.84
C TYR A 349 5.81 1.16 -17.20
N GLN A 350 6.43 1.27 -16.02
CA GLN A 350 6.93 0.12 -15.29
C GLN A 350 5.79 -0.77 -14.76
N ARG A 351 4.70 -0.18 -14.28
CA ARG A 351 3.51 -0.91 -13.82
C ARG A 351 2.79 -1.61 -14.96
N GLU A 352 2.66 -0.92 -16.10
CA GLU A 352 1.96 -1.38 -17.30
C GLU A 352 2.91 -1.97 -18.34
N LEU A 353 4.04 -2.53 -17.91
CA LEU A 353 5.13 -2.98 -18.77
C LEU A 353 4.71 -3.99 -19.87
N LEU A 354 3.58 -4.68 -19.67
CA LEU A 354 3.05 -5.67 -20.61
C LEU A 354 2.26 -5.03 -21.75
N TYR A 355 1.78 -3.80 -21.58
CA TYR A 355 0.90 -3.12 -22.51
C TYR A 355 1.64 -2.17 -23.42
N ASP A 356 1.16 -2.06 -24.66
CA ASP A 356 1.60 -1.06 -25.60
C ASP A 356 0.85 0.25 -25.31
N VAL A 357 1.53 1.22 -24.70
CA VAL A 357 0.91 2.46 -24.27
C VAL A 357 0.95 3.47 -25.42
N GLN A 358 -0.23 3.83 -25.92
CA GLN A 358 -0.37 4.72 -27.07
C GLN A 358 -1.27 5.92 -26.77
N ASN A 359 -1.12 7.00 -27.54
CA ASN A 359 -2.08 8.10 -27.54
C ASN A 359 -3.33 7.71 -28.31
N VAL A 360 -4.47 7.69 -27.63
CA VAL A 360 -5.76 7.29 -28.17
C VAL A 360 -6.72 8.46 -28.10
N GLU A 361 -7.45 8.69 -29.20
CA GLU A 361 -8.53 9.67 -29.24
C GLU A 361 -9.70 9.18 -28.39
N TYR A 362 -10.23 10.06 -27.55
CA TYR A 362 -11.43 9.86 -26.77
C TYR A 362 -12.38 11.04 -26.96
N GLU A 363 -13.65 10.84 -26.63
CA GLU A 363 -14.73 11.82 -26.71
C GLU A 363 -15.31 12.05 -25.31
N GLU A 364 -15.42 13.31 -24.90
CA GLU A 364 -16.09 13.74 -23.67
C GLU A 364 -17.63 13.75 -23.86
N HIS A 365 -18.39 13.88 -22.77
CA HIS A 365 -19.86 13.91 -22.84
C HIS A 365 -20.42 15.07 -23.69
N ASP A 366 -19.69 16.18 -23.82
CA ASP A 366 -20.08 17.34 -24.65
C ASP A 366 -19.71 17.17 -26.14
N GLY A 367 -19.15 16.02 -26.53
CA GLY A 367 -18.71 15.72 -27.89
C GLY A 367 -17.30 16.24 -28.21
N THR A 368 -16.61 16.88 -27.26
CA THR A 368 -15.24 17.33 -27.47
C THR A 368 -14.29 16.14 -27.55
N LYS A 369 -13.33 16.20 -28.47
CA LYS A 369 -12.34 15.14 -28.69
C LYS A 369 -10.95 15.58 -28.27
N ASP A 370 -10.22 14.68 -27.65
CA ASP A 370 -8.82 14.88 -27.29
C ASP A 370 -8.06 13.54 -27.26
N LYS A 371 -6.76 13.56 -26.97
CA LYS A 371 -5.90 12.38 -26.88
C LYS A 371 -5.37 12.17 -25.47
N ALA A 372 -5.24 10.90 -25.10
CA ALA A 372 -4.69 10.49 -23.82
C ALA A 372 -3.98 9.14 -23.95
N LEU A 373 -3.07 8.83 -23.02
CA LEU A 373 -2.37 7.56 -22.99
C LEU A 373 -3.33 6.43 -22.59
N MET A 374 -3.36 5.36 -23.37
CA MET A 374 -4.14 4.17 -23.07
C MET A 374 -3.28 2.92 -23.27
N CYS A 375 -3.38 1.99 -22.33
CA CYS A 375 -2.74 0.68 -22.43
C CYS A 375 -3.45 -0.17 -23.49
N LEU A 376 -2.79 -0.50 -24.59
CA LEU A 376 -3.30 -1.39 -25.63
C LEU A 376 -2.63 -2.76 -25.58
N ARG A 377 -3.25 -3.71 -26.25
CA ARG A 377 -2.65 -5.03 -26.50
C ARG A 377 -1.34 -4.91 -27.29
N TRP A 378 -0.32 -5.64 -26.86
CA TRP A 378 0.93 -5.85 -27.61
C TRP A 378 0.83 -7.08 -28.53
N THR A 379 1.87 -7.31 -29.32
CA THR A 379 2.25 -8.62 -29.90
C THR A 379 3.27 -9.36 -29.02
N ASP A 380 3.42 -10.68 -29.19
CA ASP A 380 4.47 -11.42 -28.48
C ASP A 380 5.87 -11.01 -28.98
N GLU A 381 6.00 -10.81 -30.29
CA GLU A 381 7.24 -10.39 -30.94
C GLU A 381 7.71 -9.04 -30.38
N GLY A 382 6.80 -8.08 -30.24
CA GLY A 382 7.15 -6.76 -29.73
C GLY A 382 7.44 -6.77 -28.22
N LEU A 383 6.78 -7.65 -27.45
CA LEU A 383 7.10 -7.84 -26.03
C LEU A 383 8.54 -8.38 -25.89
N VAL A 384 8.90 -9.38 -26.70
CA VAL A 384 10.25 -9.98 -26.73
C VAL A 384 11.29 -8.99 -27.26
N GLU A 385 10.97 -8.20 -28.29
CA GLU A 385 11.86 -7.16 -28.82
C GLU A 385 12.18 -6.10 -27.74
N LYS A 386 11.17 -5.68 -26.98
CA LYS A 386 11.32 -4.64 -25.96
C LYS A 386 11.96 -5.13 -24.66
N HIS A 387 11.61 -6.32 -24.19
CA HIS A 387 12.01 -6.82 -22.86
C HIS A 387 12.99 -8.00 -22.90
N GLY A 388 13.23 -8.58 -24.08
CA GLY A 388 14.09 -9.73 -24.28
C GLY A 388 13.40 -11.07 -24.06
N GLN A 389 13.93 -12.13 -24.68
CA GLN A 389 13.41 -13.49 -24.56
C GLN A 389 13.46 -14.01 -23.11
N ALA A 390 14.50 -13.65 -22.36
CA ALA A 390 14.66 -14.06 -20.96
C ALA A 390 13.49 -13.57 -20.08
N PHE A 391 13.00 -12.34 -20.34
CA PHE A 391 11.84 -11.79 -19.63
C PHE A 391 10.58 -12.62 -19.90
N PHE A 392 10.32 -12.96 -21.16
CA PHE A 392 9.20 -13.83 -21.54
C PHE A 392 9.32 -15.20 -20.87
N ASP A 393 10.51 -15.79 -20.93
CA ASP A 393 10.75 -17.13 -20.40
C ASP A 393 10.51 -17.21 -18.90
N GLU A 394 11.02 -16.23 -18.14
CA GLU A 394 10.85 -16.13 -16.70
C GLU A 394 9.38 -15.91 -16.30
N LYS A 395 8.67 -15.01 -16.99
CA LYS A 395 7.32 -14.59 -16.59
C LYS A 395 6.20 -15.48 -17.11
N TYR A 396 6.42 -16.21 -18.19
CA TYR A 396 5.36 -16.91 -18.92
C TYR A 396 5.72 -18.34 -19.28
N ARG A 397 6.88 -18.57 -19.91
CA ARG A 397 7.28 -19.93 -20.31
C ARG A 397 7.48 -20.85 -19.11
N ALA A 398 7.97 -20.32 -17.99
CA ALA A 398 8.06 -21.04 -16.70
C ALA A 398 6.69 -21.55 -16.19
N HIS A 399 5.58 -21.00 -16.70
CA HIS A 399 4.22 -21.43 -16.40
C HIS A 399 3.56 -22.21 -17.55
N GLY A 400 4.33 -22.65 -18.55
CA GLY A 400 3.85 -23.43 -19.69
C GLY A 400 3.12 -22.60 -20.75
N LEU A 401 3.28 -21.28 -20.75
CA LEU A 401 2.71 -20.42 -21.78
C LEU A 401 3.67 -20.23 -22.95
N GLU A 402 3.18 -20.46 -24.16
CA GLU A 402 3.88 -20.21 -25.41
C GLU A 402 3.58 -18.81 -25.97
N THR A 403 2.58 -18.13 -25.42
CA THR A 403 2.10 -16.83 -25.90
C THR A 403 1.50 -15.99 -24.77
N VAL A 404 1.70 -14.67 -24.82
CA VAL A 404 1.03 -13.69 -23.94
C VAL A 404 -0.12 -13.04 -24.69
N TRP A 405 0.09 -12.70 -25.96
CA TRP A 405 -0.85 -11.92 -26.74
C TRP A 405 -1.48 -12.69 -27.89
N GLY A 406 -0.92 -13.80 -28.35
CA GLY A 406 -1.40 -14.65 -29.44
C GLY A 406 -2.68 -15.47 -29.16
N TRP A 407 -3.42 -15.17 -28.09
CA TRP A 407 -4.70 -15.83 -27.79
C TRP A 407 -5.79 -15.37 -28.75
N GLY A 408 -6.05 -16.17 -29.79
CA GLY A 408 -7.14 -15.95 -30.74
C GLY A 408 -8.52 -16.33 -30.18
N PRO A 409 -9.61 -16.11 -30.96
CA PRO A 409 -10.99 -16.43 -30.56
C PRO A 409 -11.19 -17.89 -30.10
N GLU A 410 -10.48 -18.83 -30.70
CA GLU A 410 -10.59 -20.27 -30.41
C GLU A 410 -9.71 -20.72 -29.22
N SER A 411 -9.03 -19.79 -28.54
CA SER A 411 -8.12 -20.12 -27.43
C SER A 411 -8.81 -20.78 -26.24
N GLY A 412 -10.08 -20.43 -26.02
CA GLY A 412 -10.82 -20.77 -24.80
C GLY A 412 -10.26 -20.09 -23.54
N ILE A 413 -9.49 -19.01 -23.67
CA ILE A 413 -9.03 -18.23 -22.52
C ILE A 413 -10.23 -17.57 -21.83
N LEU A 414 -10.30 -17.72 -20.51
CA LEU A 414 -11.36 -17.17 -19.67
C LEU A 414 -10.79 -16.11 -18.72
N PRO A 415 -11.63 -15.15 -18.26
CA PRO A 415 -11.23 -14.18 -17.26
C PRO A 415 -10.69 -14.86 -15.99
N CYS A 416 -9.60 -14.34 -15.42
CA CYS A 416 -9.23 -14.67 -14.05
C CYS A 416 -10.35 -14.21 -13.11
N ARG A 417 -10.96 -15.13 -12.36
CA ARG A 417 -12.17 -14.86 -11.55
C ARG A 417 -11.96 -13.74 -10.53
N VAL A 418 -10.85 -13.76 -9.80
CA VAL A 418 -10.51 -12.73 -8.80
C VAL A 418 -10.39 -11.36 -9.45
N TYR A 419 -9.75 -11.29 -10.62
CA TYR A 419 -9.56 -10.02 -11.31
C TYR A 419 -10.86 -9.50 -11.95
N LEU A 420 -11.66 -10.38 -12.56
CA LEU A 420 -12.97 -10.01 -13.12
C LEU A 420 -13.89 -9.47 -12.02
N ARG A 421 -13.99 -10.15 -10.88
CA ARG A 421 -14.75 -9.67 -9.72
C ARG A 421 -14.28 -8.28 -9.28
N HIS A 422 -12.97 -8.07 -9.18
CA HIS A 422 -12.44 -6.75 -8.81
C HIS A 422 -12.82 -5.66 -9.82
N CYS A 423 -12.78 -5.95 -11.13
CA CYS A 423 -13.25 -5.01 -12.14
C CYS A 423 -14.74 -4.68 -11.94
N LEU A 424 -15.60 -5.69 -11.76
CA LEU A 424 -17.04 -5.49 -11.54
C LEU A 424 -17.32 -4.62 -10.31
N LEU A 425 -16.68 -4.91 -9.18
CA LEU A 425 -16.79 -4.10 -7.96
C LEU A 425 -16.25 -2.68 -8.12
N SER A 426 -15.18 -2.51 -8.90
CA SER A 426 -14.63 -1.19 -9.19
C SER A 426 -15.64 -0.32 -9.94
N VAL A 427 -16.38 -0.92 -10.87
CA VAL A 427 -17.42 -0.19 -11.63
C VAL A 427 -18.66 0.06 -10.77
N GLU A 428 -19.10 -0.92 -9.98
CA GLU A 428 -20.26 -0.80 -9.08
C GLU A 428 -20.08 0.33 -8.05
N LYS A 429 -18.86 0.51 -7.52
CA LYS A 429 -18.53 1.58 -6.56
C LYS A 429 -18.58 2.99 -7.12
N LEU A 430 -18.66 3.19 -8.43
CA LEU A 430 -18.84 4.52 -9.00
C LEU A 430 -20.19 5.16 -8.58
N GLY A 431 -21.17 4.34 -8.14
CA GLY A 431 -22.50 4.77 -7.70
C GLY A 431 -22.66 5.12 -6.22
N GLU A 432 -21.70 4.79 -5.36
CA GLU A 432 -21.81 5.04 -3.91
C GLU A 432 -21.58 6.50 -3.51
N VAL A 433 -21.22 7.37 -4.46
CA VAL A 433 -21.19 8.83 -4.23
C VAL A 433 -22.60 9.35 -4.47
N GLU A 434 -23.27 9.82 -3.40
CA GLU A 434 -24.71 10.18 -3.26
C GLU A 434 -25.32 11.08 -4.37
N SER A 435 -24.54 11.56 -5.34
CA SER A 435 -24.99 12.39 -6.46
C SER A 435 -24.80 11.76 -7.85
N ARG A 436 -24.49 10.45 -7.97
CA ARG A 436 -24.10 9.80 -9.26
C ARG A 436 -24.77 8.45 -9.55
N ILE A 437 -25.87 8.11 -8.89
CA ILE A 437 -26.53 6.79 -9.02
C ILE A 437 -26.81 6.42 -10.50
N ASP A 438 -27.36 7.34 -11.29
CA ASP A 438 -27.66 7.09 -12.72
C ASP A 438 -26.41 6.85 -13.59
N ILE A 439 -25.25 7.37 -13.18
CA ILE A 439 -23.98 7.20 -13.89
C ILE A 439 -23.42 5.80 -13.62
N SER A 440 -23.59 5.27 -12.41
CA SER A 440 -23.08 3.95 -12.04
C SER A 440 -23.67 2.84 -12.90
N ASP A 441 -25.00 2.84 -13.04
CA ASP A 441 -25.69 1.81 -13.84
C ASP A 441 -25.29 1.91 -15.31
N ALA A 442 -25.13 3.12 -15.84
CA ALA A 442 -24.68 3.33 -17.22
C ALA A 442 -23.26 2.79 -17.44
N VAL A 443 -22.32 3.05 -16.52
CA VAL A 443 -20.93 2.58 -16.64
C VAL A 443 -20.85 1.08 -16.40
N TYR A 444 -21.61 0.52 -15.45
CA TYR A 444 -21.68 -0.92 -15.20
C TYR A 444 -22.23 -1.65 -16.42
N ASN A 445 -23.37 -1.20 -16.96
CA ASN A 445 -23.97 -1.79 -18.16
C ASN A 445 -23.03 -1.68 -19.36
N ASP A 446 -22.40 -0.52 -19.59
CA ASP A 446 -21.39 -0.38 -20.64
C ASP A 446 -20.21 -1.35 -20.41
N PHE A 447 -19.75 -1.52 -19.17
CA PHE A 447 -18.67 -2.46 -18.84
C PHE A 447 -19.04 -3.89 -19.21
N VAL A 448 -20.18 -4.37 -18.77
CA VAL A 448 -20.56 -5.79 -18.98
C VAL A 448 -21.01 -6.08 -20.41
N GLU A 449 -21.56 -5.10 -21.13
CA GLU A 449 -22.03 -5.25 -22.51
C GLU A 449 -20.92 -5.00 -23.55
N ASN A 450 -19.98 -4.08 -23.27
CA ASN A 450 -18.88 -3.72 -24.17
C ASN A 450 -17.52 -4.27 -23.69
N SER A 451 -17.53 -5.37 -22.95
CA SER A 451 -16.35 -6.20 -22.64
C SER A 451 -16.62 -7.64 -23.01
N PHE A 452 -15.63 -8.30 -23.58
CA PHE A 452 -15.78 -9.63 -24.17
C PHE A 452 -14.81 -10.65 -23.55
N LEU A 453 -15.17 -11.92 -23.61
CA LEU A 453 -14.25 -13.03 -23.36
C LEU A 453 -13.18 -13.10 -24.46
N GLY A 454 -12.21 -14.00 -24.31
CA GLY A 454 -11.18 -14.25 -25.33
C GLY A 454 -11.75 -14.67 -26.70
N ASP A 455 -12.98 -15.16 -26.76
CA ASP A 455 -13.68 -15.47 -28.02
C ASP A 455 -14.09 -14.22 -28.82
N ARG A 456 -14.05 -13.03 -28.21
CA ARG A 456 -14.46 -11.72 -28.73
C ARG A 456 -15.91 -11.66 -29.23
N LYS A 457 -16.75 -12.57 -28.73
CA LYS A 457 -18.18 -12.68 -29.08
C LYS A 457 -19.03 -12.66 -27.83
N THR A 458 -18.68 -13.49 -26.85
CA THR A 458 -19.40 -13.59 -25.59
C THR A 458 -19.10 -12.36 -24.73
N THR A 459 -20.14 -11.62 -24.36
CA THR A 459 -20.02 -10.47 -23.47
C THR A 459 -19.79 -10.91 -22.02
N ILE A 460 -19.22 -10.03 -21.20
CA ILE A 460 -19.11 -10.26 -19.76
C ILE A 460 -20.49 -10.41 -19.12
N LYS A 461 -21.51 -9.69 -19.61
CA LYS A 461 -22.90 -9.83 -19.17
C LYS A 461 -23.41 -11.27 -19.33
N GLU A 462 -23.25 -11.84 -20.51
CA GLU A 462 -23.64 -13.23 -20.80
C GLU A 462 -22.86 -14.22 -19.94
N TYR A 463 -21.56 -13.97 -19.74
CA TYR A 463 -20.69 -14.84 -18.95
C TYR A 463 -21.08 -14.85 -17.47
N ILE A 464 -21.20 -13.69 -16.82
CA ILE A 464 -21.54 -13.61 -15.38
C ILE A 464 -22.98 -14.05 -15.10
N THR A 465 -23.89 -13.96 -16.08
CA THR A 465 -25.25 -14.52 -15.95
C THR A 465 -25.21 -16.05 -15.83
N LYS A 466 -24.28 -16.71 -16.53
CA LYS A 466 -24.08 -18.17 -16.46
C LYS A 466 -23.17 -18.58 -15.29
N HIS A 467 -22.35 -17.65 -14.80
CA HIS A 467 -21.33 -17.88 -13.77
C HIS A 467 -21.43 -16.87 -12.61
N PRO A 468 -22.57 -16.82 -11.89
CA PRO A 468 -22.76 -15.85 -10.79
C PRO A 468 -21.75 -16.06 -9.65
N GLU A 469 -21.18 -17.27 -9.50
CA GLU A 469 -20.16 -17.62 -8.52
C GLU A 469 -18.85 -16.82 -8.66
N ILE A 470 -18.67 -16.04 -9.73
CA ILE A 470 -17.54 -15.13 -9.89
C ILE A 470 -17.51 -14.09 -8.76
N MET A 471 -18.67 -13.66 -8.28
CA MET A 471 -18.77 -12.67 -7.19
C MET A 471 -18.30 -13.21 -5.84
N ASP A 472 -18.19 -14.53 -5.69
CA ASP A 472 -17.67 -15.18 -4.48
C ASP A 472 -16.14 -15.32 -4.48
N ALA A 473 -15.46 -15.03 -5.60
CA ALA A 473 -14.02 -15.20 -5.73
C ALA A 473 -13.26 -14.23 -4.81
N ARG A 474 -12.59 -14.75 -3.78
CA ARG A 474 -11.80 -13.92 -2.85
C ARG A 474 -10.35 -13.82 -3.31
N PRO A 475 -9.73 -12.63 -3.28
CA PRO A 475 -8.29 -12.54 -3.47
C PRO A 475 -7.55 -13.23 -2.31
N PRO A 476 -6.36 -13.79 -2.56
CA PRO A 476 -5.48 -14.23 -1.48
C PRO A 476 -5.04 -13.04 -0.61
N PRO A 477 -4.56 -13.28 0.63
CA PRO A 477 -4.13 -12.22 1.54
C PRO A 477 -3.16 -11.20 0.92
N SER A 478 -2.23 -11.67 0.08
CA SER A 478 -1.26 -10.81 -0.63
C SER A 478 -1.90 -9.82 -1.60
N LEU A 479 -3.14 -10.07 -2.03
CA LEU A 479 -3.88 -9.27 -3.00
C LEU A 479 -5.12 -8.59 -2.42
N ILE A 480 -5.43 -8.74 -1.13
CA ILE A 480 -6.62 -8.10 -0.52
C ILE A 480 -6.58 -6.58 -0.75
N GLY A 481 -5.47 -5.91 -0.48
CA GLY A 481 -5.35 -4.46 -0.67
C GLY A 481 -5.42 -4.00 -2.14
N ARG A 482 -5.35 -4.92 -3.10
CA ARG A 482 -5.38 -4.62 -4.55
C ARG A 482 -6.69 -5.05 -5.21
N TYR A 483 -7.29 -6.17 -4.79
CA TYR A 483 -8.42 -6.84 -5.46
C TYR A 483 -9.61 -7.13 -4.53
N SER A 484 -9.72 -6.46 -3.37
CA SER A 484 -10.92 -6.57 -2.53
C SER A 484 -12.19 -6.05 -3.20
N GLY A 485 -12.04 -5.27 -4.28
CA GLY A 485 -13.07 -4.36 -4.78
C GLY A 485 -12.70 -3.00 -4.24
#